data_AF-A0A2G2IBZ2-F1
#
_entry.id   AF-A0A2G2IBZ2-F1
#
_cell.length_a   1.000
_cell.length_b   1.000
_cell.length_c   1.000
_cell.angle_alpha   90.00
_cell.angle_beta   90.00
_cell.angle_gamma   90.00
#
_symmetry.space_group_name_H-M   'P 1'
#
loop_
_entity.id
_entity.type
_entity.pdbx_description
1 polymer ?
#
loop_
_entity_poly.entity_id
_entity_poly.type
_entity_poly.pdbx_seq_one_letter_code
_entity_poly.pdbx_strand_id
1 'polypeptide(L)'
;MRAKAQKLQAKQKGFTLLELLVVITLLATLSTAALVAYDGAGENARDASAATAVNTLEGSLRNYRSIVGEYPEQFDNLANVDGVLTAGAGAMQLMSTETRDFFGQLTFAQAETVTATASTTAAAIFSSLREAGLEELQSVQSTTTWNDGFVPNLAMNESYPEVSANPGSEIEFTDTGAMEFDDAAIGTAGAAISIVPSGGNGTDGCEVNFATAVDITDDFNGNSTSDNAVLNLISDGLDSEGCDLVVALGIGKEVPGATLGNAVEIAQVPTVGTNNINPRDNYARAIALFQVGHDADDDGTITADEILGRARLIAVVGPEGRTIDQIAADATASTNDD
;
A
#
# COMPACT_ATOMS: atom_id res chain seq x y z
N MET A 1 70.05 3.30 -38.36
CA MET A 1 68.75 3.45 -37.66
C MET A 1 68.86 3.66 -36.13
N ARG A 2 70.01 4.06 -35.55
CA ARG A 2 70.16 4.23 -34.08
C ARG A 2 69.84 5.63 -33.54
N ALA A 3 69.97 6.68 -34.36
CA ALA A 3 69.72 8.06 -33.93
C ALA A 3 68.23 8.42 -33.73
N LYS A 4 67.29 7.68 -34.36
CA LYS A 4 65.84 7.88 -34.16
C LYS A 4 65.35 7.29 -32.82
N ALA A 5 65.98 6.23 -32.30
CA ALA A 5 65.59 5.60 -31.04
C ALA A 5 66.01 6.43 -29.80
N GLN A 6 67.20 7.03 -29.82
CA GLN A 6 67.65 7.92 -28.73
C GLN A 6 66.81 9.21 -28.61
N LYS A 7 66.21 9.68 -29.72
CA LYS A 7 65.36 10.88 -29.72
C LYS A 7 63.97 10.64 -29.12
N LEU A 8 63.55 9.38 -28.98
CA LEU A 8 62.29 8.98 -28.33
C LEU A 8 62.46 8.85 -26.80
N GLN A 9 63.62 8.40 -26.31
CA GLN A 9 63.91 8.31 -24.87
C GLN A 9 64.10 9.68 -24.19
N ALA A 10 64.58 10.69 -24.92
CA ALA A 10 64.77 12.04 -24.38
C ALA A 10 63.45 12.85 -24.18
N LYS A 11 62.30 12.28 -24.55
CA LYS A 11 60.98 12.93 -24.43
C LYS A 11 60.06 12.34 -23.37
N GLN A 12 60.44 11.25 -22.71
CA GLN A 12 59.70 10.74 -21.56
C GLN A 12 60.28 11.39 -20.29
N LYS A 13 59.88 12.64 -20.02
CA LYS A 13 60.03 13.21 -18.68
C LYS A 13 59.22 12.31 -17.74
N GLY A 14 59.90 11.60 -16.84
CA GLY A 14 59.26 10.75 -15.85
C GLY A 14 58.33 11.59 -14.98
N PHE A 15 57.11 11.09 -14.78
CA PHE A 15 56.12 11.69 -13.89
C PHE A 15 56.72 11.80 -12.48
N THR A 16 56.66 12.98 -11.87
CA THR A 16 57.25 13.19 -10.54
C THR A 16 56.32 12.67 -9.44
N LEU A 17 56.91 12.25 -8.32
CA LEU A 17 56.12 11.86 -7.13
C LEU A 17 55.24 13.01 -6.63
N LEU A 18 55.70 14.25 -6.79
CA LEU A 18 54.94 15.44 -6.39
C LEU A 18 53.70 15.64 -7.27
N GLU A 19 53.82 15.46 -8.60
CA GLU A 19 52.67 15.52 -9.51
C GLU A 19 51.63 14.45 -9.17
N LEU A 20 52.07 13.22 -8.86
CA LEU A 20 51.17 12.16 -8.45
C LEU A 20 50.48 12.50 -7.12
N LEU A 21 51.22 13.05 -6.15
CA LEU A 21 50.69 13.42 -4.84
C LEU A 21 49.62 14.51 -4.96
N VAL A 22 49.86 15.56 -5.75
CA VAL A 22 48.88 16.64 -5.96
C VAL A 22 47.61 16.11 -6.61
N VAL A 23 47.74 15.21 -7.61
CA VAL A 23 46.57 14.63 -8.29
C VAL A 23 45.74 13.79 -7.33
N ILE A 24 46.35 12.90 -6.53
CA ILE A 24 45.56 12.09 -5.57
C ILE A 24 44.90 12.96 -4.50
N THR A 25 45.55 14.03 -4.04
CA THR A 25 44.93 14.95 -3.07
C THR A 25 43.73 15.68 -3.68
N LEU A 26 43.84 16.09 -4.94
CA LEU A 26 42.78 16.81 -5.63
C LEU A 26 41.59 15.88 -5.95
N LEU A 27 41.87 14.64 -6.35
CA LEU A 27 40.86 13.60 -6.51
C LEU A 27 40.16 13.29 -5.18
N ALA A 28 40.91 13.18 -4.08
CA ALA A 28 40.34 12.95 -2.75
C ALA A 28 39.40 14.09 -2.34
N THR A 29 39.83 15.36 -2.49
CA THR A 29 38.99 16.52 -2.14
C THR A 29 37.74 16.64 -3.00
N LEU A 30 37.85 16.38 -4.31
CA LEU A 30 36.70 16.39 -5.21
C LEU A 30 35.73 15.25 -4.88
N SER A 31 36.24 14.07 -4.54
CA SER A 31 35.42 12.91 -4.19
C SER A 31 34.65 13.15 -2.89
N THR A 32 35.27 13.74 -1.87
CA THR A 32 34.58 14.07 -0.62
C THR A 32 33.54 15.17 -0.80
N ALA A 33 33.85 16.21 -1.58
CA ALA A 33 32.88 17.28 -1.89
C ALA A 33 31.69 16.74 -2.72
N ALA A 34 31.96 15.86 -3.69
CA ALA A 34 30.91 15.23 -4.48
C ALA A 34 30.01 14.32 -3.63
N LEU A 35 30.58 13.55 -2.68
CA LEU A 35 29.80 12.66 -1.81
C LEU A 35 28.78 13.45 -0.97
N VAL A 36 29.18 14.59 -0.40
CA VAL A 36 28.26 15.46 0.36
C VAL A 36 27.18 16.08 -0.53
N ALA A 37 27.52 16.44 -1.77
CA ALA A 37 26.56 17.01 -2.73
C ALA A 37 25.59 15.97 -3.34
N TYR A 38 25.91 14.68 -3.28
CA TYR A 38 25.06 13.59 -3.78
C TYR A 38 24.26 12.88 -2.67
N ASP A 39 24.56 13.19 -1.40
CA ASP A 39 23.77 12.69 -0.27
C ASP A 39 22.32 13.21 -0.39
N GLY A 40 21.33 12.32 -0.25
CA GLY A 40 19.91 12.66 -0.39
C GLY A 40 19.37 12.85 -1.83
N ALA A 41 20.21 13.06 -2.86
CA ALA A 41 19.72 13.28 -4.23
C ALA A 41 18.94 12.08 -4.80
N GLY A 42 19.35 10.86 -4.44
CA GLY A 42 18.64 9.63 -4.82
C GLY A 42 17.33 9.44 -4.06
N GLU A 43 17.27 9.86 -2.79
CA GLU A 43 16.10 9.80 -1.92
C GLU A 43 15.02 10.77 -2.41
N ASN A 44 15.40 12.02 -2.65
CA ASN A 44 14.53 13.03 -3.24
C ASN A 44 13.94 12.58 -4.58
N ALA A 45 14.74 11.94 -5.44
CA ALA A 45 14.28 11.45 -6.72
C ALA A 45 13.26 10.31 -6.59
N ARG A 46 13.41 9.45 -5.57
CA ARG A 46 12.45 8.38 -5.27
C ARG A 46 11.14 8.96 -4.77
N ASP A 47 11.18 9.88 -3.83
CA ASP A 47 9.96 10.50 -3.29
C ASP A 47 9.24 11.34 -4.37
N ALA A 48 9.97 12.08 -5.21
CA ALA A 48 9.37 12.80 -6.34
C ALA A 48 8.68 11.85 -7.34
N SER A 49 9.29 10.69 -7.61
CA SER A 49 8.70 9.64 -8.43
C SER A 49 7.46 9.04 -7.77
N ALA A 50 7.51 8.78 -6.46
CA ALA A 50 6.40 8.27 -5.66
C ALA A 50 5.20 9.22 -5.68
N ALA A 51 5.42 10.53 -5.43
CA ALA A 51 4.37 11.55 -5.49
C ALA A 51 3.71 11.61 -6.88
N THR A 52 4.51 11.55 -7.95
CA THR A 52 4.01 11.54 -9.32
C THR A 52 3.18 10.28 -9.61
N ALA A 53 3.65 9.12 -9.15
CA ALA A 53 2.97 7.84 -9.33
C ALA A 53 1.61 7.81 -8.60
N VAL A 54 1.57 8.21 -7.32
CA VAL A 54 0.34 8.27 -6.53
C VAL A 54 -0.67 9.22 -7.16
N ASN A 55 -0.25 10.44 -7.53
CA ASN A 55 -1.13 11.42 -8.18
C ASN A 55 -1.69 10.93 -9.53
N THR A 56 -0.86 10.25 -10.34
CA THR A 56 -1.28 9.69 -11.64
C THR A 56 -2.29 8.57 -11.45
N LEU A 57 -2.07 7.69 -10.48
CA LEU A 57 -2.98 6.58 -10.17
C LEU A 57 -4.32 7.09 -9.64
N GLU A 58 -4.31 8.04 -8.71
CA GLU A 58 -5.55 8.64 -8.21
C GLU A 58 -6.37 9.27 -9.34
N GLY A 59 -5.74 10.08 -10.19
CA GLY A 59 -6.39 10.68 -11.35
C GLY A 59 -6.96 9.63 -12.31
N SER A 60 -6.24 8.52 -12.52
CA SER A 60 -6.67 7.42 -13.40
C SER A 60 -7.89 6.68 -12.83
N LEU A 61 -7.89 6.37 -11.53
CA LEU A 61 -9.02 5.72 -10.85
C LEU A 61 -10.27 6.61 -10.86
N ARG A 62 -10.11 7.91 -10.58
CA ARG A 62 -11.23 8.87 -10.62
C ARG A 62 -11.77 9.04 -12.04
N ASN A 63 -10.90 9.09 -13.05
CA ASN A 63 -11.32 9.15 -14.45
C ASN A 63 -12.03 7.87 -14.90
N TYR A 64 -11.51 6.70 -14.53
CA TYR A 64 -12.14 5.41 -14.79
C TYR A 64 -13.57 5.38 -14.21
N ARG A 65 -13.75 5.70 -12.92
CA ARG A 65 -15.07 5.79 -12.30
C ARG A 65 -16.00 6.80 -12.97
N SER A 66 -15.47 7.95 -13.39
CA SER A 66 -16.29 8.96 -14.07
C SER A 66 -16.85 8.49 -15.41
N ILE A 67 -16.22 7.50 -16.07
CA ILE A 67 -16.62 7.02 -17.40
C ILE A 67 -17.35 5.68 -17.32
N VAL A 68 -16.84 4.74 -16.52
CA VAL A 68 -17.40 3.39 -16.37
C VAL A 68 -18.53 3.35 -15.35
N GLY A 69 -18.50 4.22 -14.33
CA GLY A 69 -19.53 4.34 -13.28
C GLY A 69 -19.13 3.70 -11.95
N GLU A 70 -18.07 2.89 -11.96
CA GLU A 70 -17.52 2.13 -10.83
C GLU A 70 -15.99 2.14 -10.90
N TYR A 71 -15.31 1.71 -9.84
CA TYR A 71 -13.86 1.52 -9.84
C TYR A 71 -13.50 0.17 -10.49
N PRO A 72 -12.25 -0.01 -10.93
CA PRO A 72 -11.77 -1.34 -11.31
C PRO A 72 -11.88 -2.34 -10.15
N GLU A 73 -11.81 -3.62 -10.46
CA GLU A 73 -11.73 -4.70 -9.48
C GLU A 73 -10.28 -5.19 -9.27
N GLN A 74 -10.10 -6.26 -8.49
CA GLN A 74 -8.82 -6.94 -8.27
C GLN A 74 -7.74 -6.06 -7.63
N PHE A 75 -8.16 -5.19 -6.71
CA PHE A 75 -7.22 -4.56 -5.78
C PHE A 75 -6.68 -5.59 -4.77
N ASP A 76 -5.53 -5.28 -4.18
CA ASP A 76 -4.84 -6.14 -3.24
C ASP A 76 -5.32 -5.90 -1.79
N ASN A 77 -5.76 -6.94 -1.10
CA ASN A 77 -5.96 -6.94 0.34
C ASN A 77 -4.61 -6.99 1.05
N LEU A 78 -4.31 -6.03 1.94
CA LEU A 78 -3.04 -5.96 2.65
C LEU A 78 -3.01 -6.89 3.88
N ALA A 79 -4.18 -7.34 4.33
CA ALA A 79 -4.31 -8.31 5.42
C ALA A 79 -4.12 -9.74 4.89
N ASN A 80 -3.80 -10.67 5.80
CA ASN A 80 -4.05 -12.08 5.48
C ASN A 80 -5.56 -12.31 5.46
N VAL A 81 -6.08 -13.03 4.45
CA VAL A 81 -7.52 -13.31 4.37
C VAL A 81 -8.03 -14.01 5.62
N ASP A 82 -7.21 -14.83 6.30
CA ASP A 82 -7.58 -15.52 7.54
C ASP A 82 -7.43 -14.67 8.82
N GLY A 83 -7.08 -13.38 8.69
CA GLY A 83 -6.96 -12.43 9.79
C GLY A 83 -5.78 -12.65 10.74
N VAL A 84 -4.83 -13.53 10.41
CA VAL A 84 -3.71 -13.86 11.29
C VAL A 84 -2.56 -12.86 11.12
N LEU A 85 -2.14 -12.21 12.21
CA LEU A 85 -1.11 -11.16 12.24
C LEU A 85 0.31 -11.67 12.60
N THR A 86 0.63 -12.93 12.29
CA THR A 86 1.96 -13.47 12.61
C THR A 86 3.02 -12.84 11.71
N ALA A 87 4.02 -12.17 12.31
CA ALA A 87 5.11 -11.56 11.58
C ALA A 87 5.84 -12.61 10.70
N GLY A 88 6.02 -12.29 9.41
CA GLY A 88 6.65 -13.21 8.45
C GLY A 88 5.73 -14.31 7.91
N ALA A 89 4.41 -14.21 8.11
CA ALA A 89 3.43 -15.16 7.57
C ALA A 89 2.51 -14.48 6.55
N GLY A 90 2.41 -15.03 5.33
CA GLY A 90 1.56 -14.50 4.27
C GLY A 90 1.79 -13.00 4.03
N ALA A 91 0.71 -12.22 3.93
CA ALA A 91 0.75 -10.77 3.73
C ALA A 91 1.63 -10.04 4.76
N MET A 92 1.70 -10.52 6.01
CA MET A 92 2.54 -9.92 7.06
C MET A 92 4.04 -10.14 6.85
N GLN A 93 4.43 -11.00 5.91
CA GLN A 93 5.81 -11.07 5.39
C GLN A 93 6.08 -10.00 4.31
N LEU A 94 5.04 -9.60 3.57
CA LEU A 94 5.14 -8.65 2.46
C LEU A 94 5.15 -7.20 2.95
N MET A 95 4.41 -6.89 4.01
CA MET A 95 4.27 -5.52 4.52
C MET A 95 5.52 -5.09 5.29
N SER A 96 6.01 -3.87 5.01
CA SER A 96 7.11 -3.28 5.78
C SER A 96 6.65 -2.91 7.20
N THR A 97 7.59 -2.54 8.07
CA THR A 97 7.26 -2.01 9.40
C THR A 97 6.34 -0.80 9.29
N GLU A 98 6.65 0.15 8.41
CA GLU A 98 5.89 1.38 8.20
C GLU A 98 4.47 1.09 7.71
N THR A 99 4.31 0.13 6.79
CA THR A 99 2.97 -0.29 6.34
C THR A 99 2.18 -0.92 7.48
N ARG A 100 2.83 -1.72 8.34
CA ARG A 100 2.16 -2.38 9.47
C ARG A 100 1.82 -1.46 10.63
N ASP A 101 2.56 -0.37 10.78
CA ASP A 101 2.30 0.68 11.78
C ASP A 101 1.17 1.63 11.36
N PHE A 102 0.82 1.66 10.07
CA PHE A 102 -0.20 2.56 9.54
C PHE A 102 -1.54 1.88 9.27
N PHE A 103 -1.53 0.68 8.69
CA PHE A 103 -2.75 -0.04 8.31
C PHE A 103 -3.12 -1.10 9.35
N GLY A 104 -4.41 -1.44 9.40
CA GLY A 104 -4.98 -2.49 10.25
C GLY A 104 -5.89 -3.42 9.47
N GLN A 105 -6.73 -4.18 10.17
CA GLN A 105 -7.71 -5.06 9.55
C GLN A 105 -9.08 -4.98 10.24
N LEU A 106 -10.13 -5.10 9.43
CA LEU A 106 -11.46 -5.49 9.89
C LEU A 106 -11.59 -7.01 9.77
N THR A 107 -11.92 -7.68 10.87
CA THR A 107 -12.10 -9.14 10.90
C THR A 107 -13.58 -9.51 10.87
N PHE A 108 -13.89 -10.61 10.18
CA PHE A 108 -15.23 -11.17 10.06
C PHE A 108 -15.20 -12.60 10.59
N ALA A 109 -16.04 -12.92 11.57
CA ALA A 109 -16.21 -14.32 11.96
C ALA A 109 -16.81 -15.12 10.79
N GLN A 110 -16.63 -16.44 10.75
CA GLN A 110 -17.20 -17.28 9.69
C GLN A 110 -18.72 -17.02 9.50
N ALA A 111 -19.46 -16.89 10.61
CA ALA A 111 -20.90 -16.62 10.55
C ALA A 111 -21.25 -15.31 9.82
N GLU A 112 -20.35 -14.32 9.86
CA GLU A 112 -20.50 -13.01 9.19
C GLU A 112 -20.27 -13.08 7.67
N THR A 113 -19.51 -14.08 7.22
CA THR A 113 -19.14 -14.24 5.80
C THR A 113 -20.17 -15.04 5.00
N VAL A 114 -21.11 -15.70 5.66
CA VAL A 114 -22.10 -16.59 5.02
C VAL A 114 -23.49 -15.96 5.03
N THR A 115 -24.12 -15.80 3.87
CA THR A 115 -25.41 -15.10 3.67
C THR A 115 -26.51 -15.43 4.69
N ALA A 116 -26.70 -16.71 5.04
CA ALA A 116 -27.80 -17.13 5.90
C ALA A 116 -27.64 -16.68 7.37
N THR A 117 -26.43 -16.29 7.76
CA THR A 117 -26.05 -15.98 9.15
C THR A 117 -25.32 -14.65 9.30
N ALA A 118 -25.00 -13.98 8.20
CA ALA A 118 -24.32 -12.69 8.22
C ALA A 118 -25.14 -11.67 9.01
N SER A 119 -24.45 -10.86 9.83
CA SER A 119 -25.07 -9.65 10.36
C SER A 119 -25.53 -8.76 9.22
N THR A 120 -26.52 -7.93 9.51
CA THR A 120 -26.97 -6.91 8.56
C THR A 120 -25.84 -5.95 8.17
N THR A 121 -24.89 -5.72 9.09
CA THR A 121 -23.75 -4.82 8.89
C THR A 121 -22.71 -5.42 7.94
N ALA A 122 -22.31 -6.69 8.12
CA ALA A 122 -21.36 -7.36 7.23
C ALA A 122 -21.91 -7.43 5.79
N ALA A 123 -23.17 -7.82 5.63
CA ALA A 123 -23.84 -7.85 4.33
C ALA A 123 -23.91 -6.45 3.67
N ALA A 124 -24.15 -5.39 4.47
CA ALA A 124 -24.14 -4.02 3.97
C ALA A 124 -22.74 -3.58 3.51
N ILE A 125 -21.67 -3.94 4.24
CA ILE A 125 -20.28 -3.66 3.86
C ILE A 125 -19.95 -4.32 2.51
N PHE A 126 -20.27 -5.62 2.36
CA PHE A 126 -20.01 -6.35 1.11
C PHE A 126 -20.77 -5.76 -0.06
N SER A 127 -22.05 -5.41 0.14
CA SER A 127 -22.84 -4.73 -0.87
C SER A 127 -22.28 -3.36 -1.24
N SER A 128 -21.77 -2.60 -0.26
CA SER A 128 -21.20 -1.27 -0.47
C SER A 128 -19.95 -1.31 -1.34
N LEU A 129 -19.06 -2.27 -1.09
CA LEU A 129 -17.84 -2.51 -1.86
C LEU A 129 -18.17 -2.96 -3.28
N ARG A 130 -19.07 -3.96 -3.43
CA ARG A 130 -19.53 -4.42 -4.75
C ARG A 130 -20.17 -3.30 -5.57
N GLU A 131 -21.06 -2.51 -4.97
CA GLU A 131 -21.67 -1.36 -5.66
C GLU A 131 -20.65 -0.31 -6.12
N ALA A 132 -19.45 -0.30 -5.53
CA ALA A 132 -18.36 0.55 -5.97
C ALA A 132 -17.50 -0.05 -7.09
N GLY A 133 -17.78 -1.27 -7.53
CA GLY A 133 -17.01 -2.05 -8.51
C GLY A 133 -15.94 -2.95 -7.90
N LEU A 134 -15.90 -3.07 -6.57
CA LEU A 134 -14.93 -3.90 -5.84
C LEU A 134 -15.54 -5.28 -5.58
N GLU A 135 -15.82 -6.03 -6.65
CA GLU A 135 -16.41 -7.38 -6.59
C GLU A 135 -15.41 -8.42 -6.08
N GLU A 136 -14.16 -8.30 -6.53
CA GLU A 136 -13.06 -9.18 -6.16
C GLU A 136 -11.86 -8.41 -5.62
N LEU A 137 -11.19 -8.99 -4.62
CA LEU A 137 -9.91 -8.52 -4.09
C LEU A 137 -8.88 -9.64 -4.15
N GLN A 138 -7.68 -9.34 -4.66
CA GLN A 138 -6.55 -10.27 -4.60
C GLN A 138 -6.07 -10.37 -3.15
N SER A 139 -5.91 -11.59 -2.64
CA SER A 139 -5.51 -11.81 -1.26
C SER A 139 -4.64 -13.06 -1.11
N VAL A 140 -3.89 -13.09 -0.01
CA VAL A 140 -3.13 -14.26 0.42
C VAL A 140 -3.56 -14.67 1.82
N GLN A 141 -3.18 -15.87 2.24
CA GLN A 141 -3.46 -16.37 3.59
C GLN A 141 -2.17 -16.45 4.41
N SER A 142 -2.28 -16.55 5.74
CA SER A 142 -1.09 -16.62 6.60
C SER A 142 -0.23 -17.87 6.35
N THR A 143 -0.82 -18.90 5.73
CA THR A 143 -0.12 -20.11 5.34
C THR A 143 0.44 -20.07 3.91
N THR A 144 0.32 -18.94 3.20
CA THR A 144 1.01 -18.70 1.93
C THR A 144 2.51 -18.59 2.18
N THR A 145 3.29 -19.32 1.39
CA THR A 145 4.75 -19.29 1.46
C THR A 145 5.35 -19.12 0.08
N TRP A 146 6.41 -18.32 -0.02
CA TRP A 146 7.10 -18.03 -1.27
C TRP A 146 8.47 -18.71 -1.35
N ASN A 147 9.00 -18.82 -2.56
CA ASN A 147 10.38 -19.27 -2.79
C ASN A 147 11.38 -18.15 -2.45
N ASP A 148 12.64 -18.51 -2.26
CA ASP A 148 13.72 -17.55 -2.06
C ASP A 148 13.81 -16.57 -3.24
N GLY A 149 13.83 -15.26 -2.95
CA GLY A 149 13.96 -14.22 -3.96
C GLY A 149 12.66 -13.84 -4.69
N PHE A 150 11.51 -14.19 -4.12
CA PHE A 150 10.21 -13.72 -4.60
C PHE A 150 10.13 -12.19 -4.64
N VAL A 151 9.22 -11.67 -5.47
CA VAL A 151 8.97 -10.24 -5.67
C VAL A 151 7.67 -9.85 -4.95
N PRO A 152 7.72 -9.06 -3.87
CA PRO A 152 6.55 -8.75 -3.04
C PRO A 152 5.37 -8.15 -3.81
N ASN A 153 5.64 -7.25 -4.76
CA ASN A 153 4.61 -6.60 -5.59
C ASN A 153 3.89 -7.54 -6.59
N LEU A 154 4.33 -8.80 -6.69
CA LEU A 154 3.69 -9.85 -7.49
C LEU A 154 3.13 -10.97 -6.61
N ALA A 155 3.38 -10.93 -5.30
CA ALA A 155 3.19 -12.06 -4.40
C ALA A 155 1.71 -12.45 -4.18
N MET A 156 0.79 -11.50 -4.40
CA MET A 156 -0.66 -11.70 -4.25
C MET A 156 -1.33 -12.19 -5.54
N ASN A 157 -0.60 -12.25 -6.65
CA ASN A 157 -1.11 -12.71 -7.93
C ASN A 157 -1.13 -14.24 -7.97
N GLU A 158 -2.29 -14.83 -8.26
CA GLU A 158 -2.52 -16.27 -8.38
C GLU A 158 -1.59 -16.99 -9.37
N SER A 159 -1.18 -16.29 -10.44
CA SER A 159 -0.32 -16.81 -11.49
C SER A 159 1.18 -16.62 -11.21
N TYR A 160 1.54 -16.09 -10.03
CA TYR A 160 2.92 -15.82 -9.69
C TYR A 160 3.72 -17.10 -9.40
N PRO A 161 4.81 -17.39 -10.15
CA PRO A 161 5.46 -18.70 -10.10
C PRO A 161 6.35 -18.93 -8.87
N GLU A 162 6.74 -17.89 -8.15
CA GLU A 162 7.63 -18.03 -6.98
C GLU A 162 6.88 -18.27 -5.66
N VAL A 163 5.85 -19.10 -5.73
CA VAL A 163 5.06 -19.57 -4.59
C VAL A 163 5.41 -21.02 -4.32
N SER A 164 5.68 -21.36 -3.06
CA SER A 164 5.94 -22.74 -2.63
C SER A 164 4.69 -23.45 -2.09
N ALA A 165 3.75 -22.71 -1.48
CA ALA A 165 2.47 -23.24 -1.04
C ALA A 165 1.40 -22.13 -0.98
N ASN A 166 0.15 -22.51 -1.23
CA ASN A 166 -1.05 -21.67 -1.13
C ASN A 166 -0.91 -20.32 -1.85
N PRO A 167 -0.95 -20.29 -3.20
CA PRO A 167 -0.84 -19.06 -3.98
C PRO A 167 -1.91 -18.04 -3.60
N GLY A 168 -1.70 -16.78 -4.03
CA GLY A 168 -2.74 -15.77 -3.95
C GLY A 168 -4.00 -16.21 -4.69
N SER A 169 -5.14 -15.73 -4.21
CA SER A 169 -6.46 -16.02 -4.76
C SER A 169 -7.40 -14.86 -4.45
N GLU A 170 -8.58 -14.87 -5.03
CA GLU A 170 -9.56 -13.81 -4.86
C GLU A 170 -10.44 -14.02 -3.63
N ILE A 171 -10.66 -12.93 -2.89
CA ILE A 171 -11.85 -12.72 -2.08
C ILE A 171 -12.95 -12.25 -3.01
N GLU A 172 -14.09 -12.93 -3.03
CA GLU A 172 -15.26 -12.56 -3.82
C GLU A 172 -16.41 -12.08 -2.92
N PHE A 173 -16.97 -10.91 -3.23
CA PHE A 173 -18.22 -10.43 -2.63
C PHE A 173 -19.42 -10.79 -3.49
N THR A 174 -19.94 -12.01 -3.31
CA THR A 174 -20.99 -12.58 -4.17
C THR A 174 -22.30 -11.78 -4.15
N ASP A 175 -23.07 -11.86 -5.24
CA ASP A 175 -24.44 -11.31 -5.34
C ASP A 175 -25.39 -11.82 -4.26
N THR A 176 -25.09 -12.98 -3.67
CA THR A 176 -25.88 -13.54 -2.58
C THR A 176 -25.59 -12.89 -1.24
N GLY A 177 -24.60 -11.98 -1.15
CA GLY A 177 -24.19 -11.30 0.08
C GLY A 177 -23.24 -12.12 0.95
N ALA A 178 -22.70 -13.23 0.43
CA ALA A 178 -21.60 -13.96 1.05
C ALA A 178 -20.25 -13.39 0.60
N MET A 179 -19.25 -13.55 1.47
CA MET A 179 -17.85 -13.42 1.15
C MET A 179 -17.27 -14.83 0.96
N GLU A 180 -16.55 -15.05 -0.13
CA GLU A 180 -15.88 -16.30 -0.46
C GLU A 180 -14.39 -16.05 -0.70
N PHE A 181 -13.57 -17.11 -0.66
CA PHE A 181 -12.15 -17.07 -1.01
C PHE A 181 -11.80 -18.34 -1.80
N ASP A 182 -11.12 -18.19 -2.95
CA ASP A 182 -10.80 -19.32 -3.86
C ASP A 182 -12.06 -20.11 -4.27
N ASP A 183 -13.09 -19.38 -4.75
CA ASP A 183 -14.40 -19.91 -5.13
C ASP A 183 -15.05 -20.82 -4.05
N ALA A 184 -14.70 -20.57 -2.78
CA ALA A 184 -15.09 -21.41 -1.66
C ALA A 184 -15.50 -20.58 -0.44
N ALA A 185 -16.44 -21.14 0.32
CA ALA A 185 -16.86 -20.55 1.59
C ALA A 185 -15.69 -20.42 2.58
N ILE A 186 -15.64 -19.28 3.26
CA ILE A 186 -14.61 -18.97 4.25
C ILE A 186 -14.58 -20.02 5.37
N GLY A 187 -13.37 -20.45 5.70
CA GLY A 187 -13.10 -21.44 6.73
C GLY A 187 -13.45 -20.98 8.15
N THR A 188 -13.20 -21.84 9.14
CA THR A 188 -13.58 -21.57 10.54
C THR A 188 -12.80 -20.43 11.20
N ALA A 189 -11.71 -19.97 10.59
CA ALA A 189 -10.92 -18.84 11.07
C ALA A 189 -11.61 -17.49 10.85
N GLY A 190 -12.64 -17.44 9.99
CA GLY A 190 -13.21 -16.18 9.53
C GLY A 190 -12.38 -15.58 8.40
N ALA A 191 -12.68 -14.32 8.08
CA ALA A 191 -12.00 -13.55 7.05
C ALA A 191 -11.47 -12.20 7.59
N ALA A 192 -10.60 -11.52 6.85
CA ALA A 192 -10.20 -10.16 7.15
C ALA A 192 -9.91 -9.35 5.88
N ILE A 193 -10.22 -8.05 5.94
CA ILE A 193 -9.84 -7.06 4.93
C ILE A 193 -9.04 -5.93 5.57
N SER A 194 -8.10 -5.36 4.83
CA SER A 194 -7.28 -4.25 5.31
C SER A 194 -8.07 -2.93 5.40
N ILE A 195 -7.79 -2.18 6.45
CA ILE A 195 -8.40 -0.88 6.74
C ILE A 195 -7.31 0.12 7.14
N VAL A 196 -7.69 1.40 7.19
CA VAL A 196 -6.98 2.38 8.03
C VAL A 196 -7.66 2.37 9.40
N PRO A 197 -6.91 2.18 10.50
CA PRO A 197 -7.49 2.23 11.84
C PRO A 197 -8.16 3.57 12.11
N SER A 198 -9.29 3.55 12.81
CA SER A 198 -10.07 4.73 13.18
C SER A 198 -10.21 4.77 14.70
N GLY A 199 -9.89 5.91 15.31
CA GLY A 199 -9.87 6.06 16.77
C GLY A 199 -11.15 6.62 17.38
N GLY A 200 -12.09 7.08 16.55
CA GLY A 200 -13.28 7.77 17.02
C GLY A 200 -12.92 9.02 17.83
N ASN A 201 -13.68 9.24 18.91
CA ASN A 201 -13.52 10.38 19.82
C ASN A 201 -12.53 10.12 20.98
N GLY A 202 -11.81 8.99 20.97
CA GLY A 202 -10.87 8.56 22.02
C GLY A 202 -11.49 8.14 23.35
N THR A 203 -12.82 8.20 23.50
CA THR A 203 -13.55 7.82 24.72
C THR A 203 -14.42 6.58 24.49
N ASP A 204 -15.07 6.50 23.33
CA ASP A 204 -15.98 5.42 22.95
C ASP A 204 -15.33 4.41 21.97
N GLY A 205 -14.07 4.68 21.56
CA GLY A 205 -13.36 3.86 20.58
C GLY A 205 -13.98 3.98 19.19
N CYS A 206 -13.78 2.96 18.37
CA CYS A 206 -14.47 2.82 17.10
C CYS A 206 -14.59 1.33 16.76
N GLU A 207 -15.84 0.84 16.75
CA GLU A 207 -16.15 -0.56 16.51
C GLU A 207 -17.16 -0.73 15.37
N VAL A 208 -17.21 -1.91 14.78
CA VAL A 208 -18.24 -2.30 13.81
C VAL A 208 -19.18 -3.32 14.44
N ASN A 209 -20.49 -3.05 14.37
CA ASN A 209 -21.52 -3.89 14.97
C ASN A 209 -21.78 -5.17 14.17
N PHE A 210 -21.08 -6.23 14.54
CA PHE A 210 -21.35 -7.61 14.13
C PHE A 210 -21.99 -8.41 15.28
N ALA A 211 -22.15 -9.73 15.14
CA ALA A 211 -22.65 -10.57 16.24
C ALA A 211 -21.79 -10.45 17.51
N THR A 212 -20.49 -10.25 17.33
CA THR A 212 -19.55 -9.75 18.33
C THR A 212 -18.95 -8.48 17.74
N ALA A 213 -19.06 -7.35 18.43
CA ALA A 213 -18.48 -6.09 17.96
C ALA A 213 -16.97 -6.26 17.70
N VAL A 214 -16.49 -5.66 16.63
CA VAL A 214 -15.08 -5.73 16.21
C VAL A 214 -14.49 -4.33 16.28
N ASP A 215 -13.47 -4.18 17.12
CA ASP A 215 -12.67 -2.98 17.21
C ASP A 215 -11.86 -2.76 15.94
N ILE A 216 -11.84 -1.51 15.46
CA ILE A 216 -11.08 -1.08 14.28
C ILE A 216 -10.06 0.01 14.61
N THR A 217 -9.63 0.09 15.87
CA THR A 217 -8.63 1.07 16.33
C THR A 217 -7.20 0.56 16.17
N ASP A 218 -7.00 -0.76 16.07
CA ASP A 218 -5.68 -1.38 16.03
C ASP A 218 -5.06 -1.43 14.62
N ASP A 219 -3.77 -1.09 14.54
CA ASP A 219 -2.91 -1.39 13.39
C ASP A 219 -2.55 -2.89 13.30
N PHE A 220 -1.81 -3.30 12.27
CA PHE A 220 -1.36 -4.69 12.09
C PHE A 220 -0.37 -5.18 13.15
N ASN A 221 0.15 -4.28 14.00
CA ASN A 221 1.01 -4.58 15.14
C ASN A 221 0.24 -4.60 16.48
N GLY A 222 -1.06 -4.29 16.46
CA GLY A 222 -1.91 -4.21 17.65
C GLY A 222 -1.71 -2.94 18.46
N ASN A 223 -1.22 -1.86 17.83
CA ASN A 223 -1.20 -0.54 18.46
C ASN A 223 -2.50 0.20 18.10
N SER A 224 -3.24 0.61 19.13
CA SER A 224 -4.50 1.34 18.95
C SER A 224 -4.26 2.82 18.64
N THR A 225 -4.98 3.37 17.65
CA THR A 225 -5.13 4.81 17.47
C THR A 225 -6.19 5.38 18.42
N SER A 226 -5.96 6.59 18.95
CA SER A 226 -6.84 7.23 19.93
C SER A 226 -7.75 8.31 19.34
N ASP A 227 -7.48 8.75 18.12
CA ASP A 227 -8.29 9.73 17.41
C ASP A 227 -8.26 9.45 15.90
N ASN A 228 -9.07 10.20 15.16
CA ASN A 228 -9.20 10.08 13.71
C ASN A 228 -8.42 11.18 12.96
N ALA A 229 -7.45 11.83 13.61
CA ALA A 229 -6.74 12.97 13.04
C ALA A 229 -5.95 12.60 11.77
N VAL A 230 -5.43 11.37 11.69
CA VAL A 230 -4.72 10.86 10.51
C VAL A 230 -5.67 10.76 9.31
N LEU A 231 -6.87 10.20 9.52
CA LEU A 231 -7.88 10.07 8.47
C LEU A 231 -8.45 11.44 8.06
N ASN A 232 -8.69 12.34 9.00
CA ASN A 232 -9.05 13.74 8.72
C ASN A 232 -7.96 14.46 7.91
N LEU A 233 -6.67 14.26 8.22
CA LEU A 233 -5.57 14.84 7.46
C LEU A 233 -5.53 14.32 6.01
N ILE A 234 -5.82 13.03 5.81
CA ILE A 234 -5.86 12.41 4.48
C ILE A 234 -7.07 12.89 3.68
N SER A 235 -8.21 13.03 4.34
CA SER A 235 -9.47 13.46 3.76
C SER A 235 -10.20 14.39 4.71
N ASP A 236 -10.16 15.69 4.42
CA ASP A 236 -10.80 16.77 5.19
C ASP A 236 -12.33 16.62 5.33
N GLY A 237 -12.92 15.68 4.58
CA GLY A 237 -14.32 15.29 4.72
C GLY A 237 -14.63 14.30 5.85
N LEU A 238 -13.62 13.78 6.56
CA LEU A 238 -13.75 12.92 7.73
C LEU A 238 -13.51 13.74 8.98
N ASP A 239 -14.25 13.53 10.06
CA ASP A 239 -14.03 14.27 11.31
C ASP A 239 -12.84 13.68 12.09
N SER A 240 -12.02 14.53 12.70
CA SER A 240 -10.92 14.11 13.58
C SER A 240 -11.37 13.40 14.85
N GLU A 241 -12.63 13.57 15.24
CA GLU A 241 -13.25 12.91 16.41
C GLU A 241 -14.29 11.86 15.99
N GLY A 242 -14.48 11.63 14.69
CA GLY A 242 -15.47 10.70 14.15
C GLY A 242 -14.97 9.26 14.05
N CYS A 243 -15.90 8.30 14.00
CA CYS A 243 -15.60 6.88 13.77
C CYS A 243 -15.94 6.51 12.31
N ASP A 244 -14.90 6.29 11.50
CA ASP A 244 -15.02 6.02 10.06
C ASP A 244 -14.47 4.63 9.69
N LEU A 245 -15.25 3.87 8.92
CA LEU A 245 -14.75 2.64 8.31
C LEU A 245 -14.13 2.95 6.95
N VAL A 246 -12.80 2.92 6.89
CA VAL A 246 -12.02 3.14 5.67
C VAL A 246 -11.27 1.86 5.28
N VAL A 247 -11.73 1.20 4.22
CA VAL A 247 -11.07 0.03 3.63
C VAL A 247 -9.86 0.49 2.81
N ALA A 248 -8.70 -0.12 3.05
CA ALA A 248 -7.43 0.23 2.45
C ALA A 248 -6.99 -0.88 1.51
N LEU A 249 -6.90 -0.62 0.20
CA LEU A 249 -6.61 -1.66 -0.79
C LEU A 249 -5.40 -1.28 -1.64
N GLY A 250 -4.43 -2.17 -1.76
CA GLY A 250 -3.27 -1.97 -2.62
C GLY A 250 -3.67 -1.90 -4.09
N ILE A 251 -3.15 -0.93 -4.82
CA ILE A 251 -3.32 -0.87 -6.27
C ILE A 251 -2.37 -1.89 -6.88
N GLY A 252 -2.87 -3.10 -7.02
CA GLY A 252 -2.10 -4.29 -7.38
C GLY A 252 -1.75 -4.39 -8.85
N LYS A 253 -1.04 -5.49 -9.18
CA LYS A 253 -0.64 -5.80 -10.55
C LYS A 253 -1.84 -6.13 -11.44
N GLU A 254 -2.97 -6.55 -10.87
CA GLU A 254 -4.13 -7.06 -11.62
C GLU A 254 -5.19 -6.01 -11.93
N VAL A 255 -5.21 -4.89 -11.19
CA VAL A 255 -6.04 -3.72 -11.50
C VAL A 255 -5.97 -3.31 -12.99
N PRO A 256 -4.79 -3.17 -13.64
CA PRO A 256 -4.71 -2.96 -15.10
C PRO A 256 -5.45 -4.00 -15.94
N GLY A 257 -5.33 -5.28 -15.58
CA GLY A 257 -5.93 -6.41 -16.28
C GLY A 257 -7.45 -6.32 -16.26
N ALA A 258 -8.03 -6.00 -15.10
CA ALA A 258 -9.46 -5.78 -14.90
C ALA A 258 -10.02 -4.61 -15.74
N THR A 259 -9.17 -3.66 -16.15
CA THR A 259 -9.62 -2.53 -16.99
C THR A 259 -9.54 -2.79 -18.50
N LEU A 260 -8.97 -3.92 -18.94
CA LEU A 260 -8.75 -4.18 -20.36
C LEU A 260 -10.08 -4.28 -21.14
N GLY A 261 -10.17 -3.57 -22.26
CA GLY A 261 -11.37 -3.55 -23.10
C GLY A 261 -12.47 -2.60 -22.63
N ASN A 262 -12.30 -1.93 -21.48
CA ASN A 262 -13.20 -0.88 -21.03
C ASN A 262 -12.91 0.45 -21.73
N ALA A 263 -13.82 1.42 -21.58
CA ALA A 263 -13.69 2.74 -22.22
C ALA A 263 -12.48 3.55 -21.71
N VAL A 264 -11.97 3.21 -20.52
CA VAL A 264 -10.72 3.73 -19.94
C VAL A 264 -9.92 2.52 -19.50
N GLU A 265 -8.66 2.44 -19.94
CA GLU A 265 -7.74 1.40 -19.51
C GLU A 265 -6.65 2.01 -18.63
N ILE A 266 -6.36 1.38 -17.51
CA ILE A 266 -5.19 1.70 -16.69
C ILE A 266 -4.05 0.85 -17.21
N ALA A 267 -3.14 1.46 -17.97
CA ALA A 267 -2.11 0.71 -18.69
C ALA A 267 -1.22 -0.13 -17.76
N GLN A 268 -0.75 0.48 -16.66
CA GLN A 268 0.19 -0.13 -15.72
C GLN A 268 0.04 0.54 -14.36
N VAL A 269 0.32 -0.22 -13.30
CA VAL A 269 0.51 0.34 -11.97
C VAL A 269 2.02 0.40 -11.69
N PRO A 270 2.59 1.58 -11.39
CA PRO A 270 4.00 1.70 -11.04
C PRO A 270 4.30 1.14 -9.65
N THR A 271 5.55 0.78 -9.42
CA THR A 271 6.06 0.61 -8.06
C THR A 271 6.30 2.01 -7.49
N VAL A 272 5.72 2.28 -6.32
CA VAL A 272 5.89 3.56 -5.63
C VAL A 272 7.21 3.51 -4.88
N GLY A 273 7.33 2.60 -3.90
CA GLY A 273 8.48 2.55 -2.98
C GLY A 273 8.68 3.88 -2.23
N THR A 274 9.53 3.85 -1.21
CA THR A 274 9.94 5.05 -0.47
C THR A 274 11.38 4.86 0.00
N ASN A 275 11.91 5.83 0.76
CA ASN A 275 13.22 5.67 1.37
C ASN A 275 13.25 4.60 2.48
N ASN A 276 12.10 4.31 3.11
CA ASN A 276 12.00 3.27 4.14
C ASN A 276 11.49 1.92 3.59
N ILE A 277 10.74 1.95 2.48
CA ILE A 277 10.15 0.76 1.86
C ILE A 277 10.91 0.40 0.58
N ASN A 278 11.77 -0.62 0.70
CA ASN A 278 12.45 -1.22 -0.45
C ASN A 278 11.52 -2.19 -1.21
N PRO A 279 11.16 -1.93 -2.48
CA PRO A 279 10.28 -2.81 -3.26
C PRO A 279 10.86 -4.19 -3.59
N ARG A 280 12.16 -4.39 -3.36
CA ARG A 280 12.78 -5.71 -3.44
C ARG A 280 12.30 -6.63 -2.32
N ASP A 281 12.11 -6.07 -1.13
CA ASP A 281 11.92 -6.84 0.10
C ASP A 281 10.50 -6.69 0.65
N ASN A 282 9.80 -5.59 0.34
CA ASN A 282 8.45 -5.30 0.82
C ASN A 282 7.49 -4.90 -0.31
N TYR A 283 6.18 -5.04 -0.04
CA TYR A 283 5.10 -4.51 -0.86
C TYR A 283 5.19 -2.97 -0.92
N ALA A 284 5.12 -2.43 -2.12
CA ALA A 284 5.52 -1.04 -2.40
C ALA A 284 4.64 -0.41 -3.49
N ARG A 285 3.34 -0.70 -3.48
CA ARG A 285 2.34 -0.05 -4.35
C ARG A 285 1.64 1.08 -3.61
N ALA A 286 0.96 1.94 -4.38
CA ALA A 286 0.03 2.90 -3.80
C ALA A 286 -1.17 2.16 -3.20
N ILE A 287 -1.80 2.74 -2.19
CA ILE A 287 -2.96 2.18 -1.50
C ILE A 287 -4.16 3.10 -1.73
N ALA A 288 -5.24 2.56 -2.27
CA ALA A 288 -6.52 3.24 -2.46
C ALA A 288 -7.36 3.13 -1.18
N LEU A 289 -7.87 4.26 -0.70
CA LEU A 289 -8.65 4.34 0.52
C LEU A 289 -10.11 4.58 0.20
N PHE A 290 -10.97 3.63 0.57
CA PHE A 290 -12.40 3.66 0.34
C PHE A 290 -13.14 3.82 1.66
N GLN A 291 -13.84 4.95 1.83
CA GLN A 291 -14.79 5.08 2.92
C GLN A 291 -16.01 4.20 2.63
N VAL A 292 -16.37 3.36 3.58
CA VAL A 292 -17.47 2.39 3.50
C VAL A 292 -18.58 2.72 4.47
N GLY A 293 -18.27 3.27 5.64
CA GLY A 293 -19.26 3.66 6.64
C GLY A 293 -18.73 4.75 7.57
N HIS A 294 -19.64 5.36 8.33
CA HIS A 294 -19.33 6.39 9.31
C HIS A 294 -20.40 6.37 10.40
N ASP A 295 -19.98 6.31 11.65
CA ASP A 295 -20.84 6.46 12.82
C ASP A 295 -21.45 7.87 12.82
N ALA A 296 -22.77 7.93 12.62
CA ALA A 296 -23.48 9.19 12.41
C ALA A 296 -24.16 9.71 13.68
N ASP A 297 -24.24 8.91 14.73
CA ASP A 297 -24.85 9.29 16.01
C ASP A 297 -23.85 9.46 17.16
N ASP A 298 -22.56 9.32 16.85
CA ASP A 298 -21.41 9.53 17.72
C ASP A 298 -21.39 8.58 18.92
N ASP A 299 -21.87 7.34 18.75
CA ASP A 299 -21.92 6.32 19.81
C ASP A 299 -20.70 5.38 19.83
N GLY A 300 -19.77 5.55 18.89
CA GLY A 300 -18.55 4.77 18.72
C GLY A 300 -18.75 3.47 17.95
N THR A 301 -19.96 3.20 17.43
CA THR A 301 -20.33 1.91 16.84
C THR A 301 -20.97 2.06 15.46
N ILE A 302 -20.27 1.61 14.42
CA ILE A 302 -20.82 1.59 13.06
C ILE A 302 -21.81 0.44 12.89
N THR A 303 -23.05 0.77 12.57
CA THR A 303 -24.15 -0.16 12.32
C THR A 303 -24.52 -0.26 10.83
N ALA A 304 -25.42 -1.19 10.49
CA ALA A 304 -25.82 -1.43 9.10
C ALA A 304 -26.43 -0.21 8.39
N ASP A 305 -27.16 0.64 9.12
CA ASP A 305 -27.80 1.85 8.54
C ASP A 305 -26.79 2.98 8.27
N GLU A 306 -25.56 2.84 8.78
CA GLU A 306 -24.45 3.78 8.66
C GLU A 306 -23.41 3.38 7.60
N ILE A 307 -23.63 2.21 6.98
CA ILE A 307 -22.86 1.80 5.81
C ILE A 307 -23.37 2.56 4.59
N LEU A 308 -22.44 3.17 3.85
CA LEU A 308 -22.72 3.85 2.59
C LEU A 308 -23.27 2.82 1.60
N GLY A 309 -24.33 3.15 0.86
CA GLY A 309 -24.86 2.26 -0.19
C GLY A 309 -23.87 1.99 -1.33
N ARG A 310 -22.79 2.77 -1.43
CA ARG A 310 -21.68 2.58 -2.37
C ARG A 310 -20.41 3.17 -1.78
N ALA A 311 -19.34 2.37 -1.70
CA ALA A 311 -18.06 2.83 -1.18
C ALA A 311 -17.47 3.98 -2.03
N ARG A 312 -16.73 4.88 -1.38
CA ARG A 312 -16.19 6.09 -2.01
C ARG A 312 -14.68 6.18 -1.83
N LEU A 313 -13.94 6.27 -2.94
CA LEU A 313 -12.51 6.60 -2.89
C LEU A 313 -12.33 8.01 -2.33
N ILE A 314 -11.75 8.09 -1.14
CA ILE A 314 -11.44 9.35 -0.47
C ILE A 314 -10.05 9.85 -0.85
N ALA A 315 -9.06 8.95 -0.92
CA ALA A 315 -7.68 9.29 -1.25
C ALA A 315 -6.91 8.09 -1.82
N VAL A 316 -5.75 8.36 -2.42
CA VAL A 316 -4.71 7.35 -2.66
C VAL A 316 -3.45 7.79 -1.91
N VAL A 317 -2.87 6.87 -1.15
CA VAL A 317 -1.67 7.12 -0.34
C VAL A 317 -0.50 6.25 -0.79
N GLY A 318 0.71 6.60 -0.36
CA GLY A 318 1.88 5.73 -0.50
C GLY A 318 1.77 4.46 0.35
N PRO A 319 2.69 3.50 0.18
CA PRO A 319 2.72 2.26 0.98
C PRO A 319 2.96 2.48 2.48
N GLU A 320 3.37 3.67 2.90
CA GLU A 320 3.52 4.11 4.30
C GLU A 320 2.29 4.87 4.84
N GLY A 321 1.20 4.95 4.07
CA GLY A 321 0.03 5.76 4.45
C GLY A 321 0.17 7.27 4.22
N ARG A 322 1.29 7.71 3.65
CA ARG A 322 1.58 9.12 3.39
C ARG A 322 0.78 9.71 2.23
N THR A 323 0.30 10.94 2.40
CA THR A 323 -0.39 11.70 1.35
C THR A 323 0.60 12.21 0.29
N ILE A 324 0.08 12.59 -0.88
CA ILE A 324 0.88 13.15 -1.98
C ILE A 324 1.71 14.36 -1.51
N ASP A 325 1.12 15.23 -0.69
CA ASP A 325 1.79 16.44 -0.19
C ASP A 325 2.92 16.10 0.80
N GLN A 326 2.72 15.08 1.66
CA GLN A 326 3.77 14.59 2.55
C GLN A 326 4.93 13.97 1.75
N ILE A 327 4.62 13.23 0.67
CA ILE A 327 5.64 12.64 -0.22
C ILE A 327 6.39 13.73 -0.98
N ALA A 328 5.68 14.72 -1.51
CA ALA A 328 6.27 15.84 -2.23
C ALA A 328 7.15 16.72 -1.34
N ALA A 329 6.76 16.91 -0.07
CA ALA A 329 7.56 17.66 0.90
C ALA A 329 8.91 17.00 1.14
N ASP A 330 8.95 15.69 1.41
CA ASP A 330 10.19 14.95 1.65
C ASP A 330 11.10 14.94 0.42
N ALA A 331 10.52 14.88 -0.78
CA ALA A 331 11.27 14.99 -2.02
C ALA A 331 12.08 16.31 -2.15
N THR A 332 11.75 17.32 -1.35
CA THR A 332 12.42 18.62 -1.34
C THR A 332 13.20 18.90 -0.06
N ALA A 333 13.07 18.07 0.98
CA ALA A 333 13.59 18.33 2.32
C ALA A 333 15.12 18.48 2.38
N SER A 334 15.86 17.72 1.55
CA SER A 334 17.33 17.79 1.54
C SER A 334 17.90 19.06 0.86
N THR A 335 17.05 19.92 0.29
CA THR A 335 17.48 21.16 -0.38
C THR A 335 17.48 22.39 0.54
N ASN A 336 17.09 22.23 1.81
CA ASN A 336 16.96 23.33 2.77
C ASN A 336 18.25 23.65 3.57
N ASP A 337 19.39 23.07 3.22
CA ASP A 337 20.70 23.35 3.85
C ASP A 337 21.48 24.51 3.18
N ASP A 338 20.77 25.41 2.47
CA ASP A 338 21.33 26.64 1.84
C ASP A 338 21.34 27.87 2.78
#